data_AF-A0A819H378-F1
#
_entry.id   AF-A0A819H378-F1
#
_cell.length_a   1.000
_cell.length_b   1.000
_cell.length_c   1.000
_cell.angle_alpha   90.00
_cell.angle_beta   90.00
_cell.angle_gamma   90.00
#
_symmetry.space_group_name_H-M   'P 1'
#
loop_
_entity.id
_entity.type
_entity.pdbx_description
1 polymer ?
#
loop_
_entity_poly.entity_id
_entity_poly.type
_entity_poly.pdbx_seq_one_letter_code
_entity_poly.pdbx_strand_id
1 'polypeptide(L)'
;MNKSIYKKLFIIAIIASCSVLIYPRLFSIKQIILSQQISLQNSRFPAIVGFYHFSTVGPNWKKIVNEQMTIIHRSGLFNSTSNTYVTGLGKFDDNKTAYDIFSNSKFIYEYDNRTKLYEYPTLMKLEKFCLHNNKSLVWYAHSKGASHVNDTFAGLWRGVLNYFVLDNWQLCYNLLLSTNYTTCGAILAFDRVRKAGWNTYYAGNMWWAKCSHVNRLTRLEKIDQKDRFLAELYVTSEPAVGHFNCHFIHLSIPISFNKQTANCTINQPMFWARW
;
A
#
# COMPACT_ATOMS: atom_id res chain seq x y z
N MET A 1 23.43 -76.12 5.21
CA MET A 1 23.93 -74.91 5.90
C MET A 1 24.22 -73.81 4.88
N ASN A 2 23.91 -72.57 5.22
CA ASN A 2 23.09 -71.68 4.38
C ASN A 2 23.89 -70.71 3.48
N LYS A 3 23.92 -70.94 2.15
CA LYS A 3 24.44 -69.99 1.13
C LYS A 3 23.57 -68.72 0.95
N SER A 4 22.50 -68.57 1.74
CA SER A 4 21.56 -67.44 1.69
C SER A 4 21.98 -66.24 2.55
N ILE A 5 22.85 -66.43 3.55
CA ILE A 5 23.20 -65.37 4.52
C ILE A 5 24.32 -64.45 3.99
N TYR A 6 25.27 -64.98 3.22
CA TYR A 6 26.40 -64.20 2.67
C TYR A 6 26.03 -63.29 1.48
N LYS A 7 24.93 -63.58 0.76
CA LYS A 7 24.42 -62.70 -0.31
C LYS A 7 23.67 -61.47 0.21
N LYS A 8 23.11 -61.53 1.43
CA LYS A 8 22.42 -60.37 2.05
C LYS A 8 23.40 -59.39 2.71
N LEU A 9 24.54 -59.86 3.23
CA LEU A 9 25.55 -59.00 3.86
C LEU A 9 26.42 -58.22 2.85
N PHE A 10 26.65 -58.76 1.64
CA PHE A 10 27.45 -58.06 0.62
C PHE A 10 26.68 -56.95 -0.14
N ILE A 11 25.34 -57.07 -0.24
CA ILE A 11 24.50 -56.04 -0.87
C ILE A 11 24.28 -54.85 0.08
N ILE A 12 24.25 -55.07 1.40
CA ILE A 12 24.08 -53.99 2.39
C ILE A 12 25.38 -53.14 2.51
N ALA A 13 26.56 -53.74 2.33
CA ALA A 13 27.84 -53.01 2.40
C ALA A 13 28.13 -52.10 1.18
N ILE A 14 27.59 -52.42 -0.01
CA ILE A 14 27.74 -51.57 -1.21
C ILE A 14 26.70 -50.44 -1.24
N ILE A 15 25.52 -50.64 -0.64
CA ILE A 15 24.52 -49.57 -0.49
C ILE A 15 24.95 -48.54 0.57
N ALA A 16 25.70 -48.94 1.60
CA ALA A 16 26.20 -48.03 2.64
C ALA A 16 27.42 -47.18 2.23
N SER A 17 28.16 -47.55 1.18
CA SER A 17 29.34 -46.82 0.71
C SER A 17 29.08 -45.89 -0.49
N CYS A 18 27.98 -46.10 -1.23
CA CYS A 18 27.52 -45.13 -2.25
C CYS A 18 26.58 -44.04 -1.70
N SER A 19 26.04 -44.20 -0.49
CA SER A 19 25.08 -43.25 0.11
C SER A 19 25.73 -42.08 0.86
N VAL A 20 27.04 -42.15 1.17
CA VAL A 20 27.75 -41.07 1.88
C VAL A 20 28.37 -40.02 0.95
N LEU A 21 28.63 -40.36 -0.33
CA LEU A 21 29.22 -39.42 -1.29
C LEU A 21 28.20 -38.71 -2.21
N ILE A 22 26.95 -39.16 -2.24
CA ILE A 22 25.88 -38.53 -3.04
C ILE A 22 25.02 -37.58 -2.18
N TYR A 23 24.98 -37.78 -0.86
CA TYR A 23 24.20 -36.94 0.05
C TYR A 23 24.68 -35.47 0.12
N PRO A 24 25.99 -35.15 0.17
CA PRO A 24 26.42 -33.74 0.23
C PRO A 24 26.11 -32.98 -1.05
N ARG A 25 26.19 -33.65 -2.21
CA ARG A 25 25.90 -33.04 -3.52
C ARG A 25 24.41 -32.88 -3.79
N LEU A 26 23.57 -33.86 -3.43
CA LEU A 26 22.10 -33.70 -3.59
C LEU A 26 21.51 -32.71 -2.58
N PHE A 27 22.05 -32.62 -1.36
CA PHE A 27 21.62 -31.62 -0.37
C PHE A 27 22.06 -30.21 -0.75
N SER A 28 23.29 -30.07 -1.29
CA SER A 28 23.79 -28.82 -1.86
C SER A 28 23.02 -28.40 -3.11
N ILE A 29 22.72 -29.33 -4.04
CA ILE A 29 21.89 -29.03 -5.22
C ILE A 29 20.44 -28.72 -4.83
N LYS A 30 19.84 -29.40 -3.83
CA LYS A 30 18.52 -29.03 -3.31
C LYS A 30 18.53 -27.66 -2.65
N GLN A 31 19.57 -27.29 -1.89
CA GLN A 31 19.70 -25.94 -1.34
C GLN A 31 20.00 -24.90 -2.42
N ILE A 32 20.73 -25.23 -3.48
CA ILE A 32 20.95 -24.36 -4.63
C ILE A 32 19.66 -24.18 -5.42
N ILE A 33 18.87 -25.24 -5.62
CA ILE A 33 17.56 -25.17 -6.29
C ILE A 33 16.54 -24.46 -5.40
N LEU A 34 16.54 -24.68 -4.07
CA LEU A 34 15.69 -23.93 -3.14
C LEU A 34 16.11 -22.46 -3.08
N SER A 35 17.42 -22.17 -3.00
CA SER A 35 17.93 -20.78 -2.98
C SER A 35 17.75 -20.08 -4.32
N GLN A 36 17.83 -20.81 -5.44
CA GLN A 36 17.48 -20.32 -6.78
C GLN A 36 15.97 -20.16 -6.94
N GLN A 37 15.12 -21.03 -6.37
CA GLN A 37 13.67 -20.87 -6.37
C GLN A 37 13.24 -19.71 -5.45
N ILE A 38 13.92 -19.51 -4.32
CA ILE A 38 13.72 -18.35 -3.43
C ILE A 38 14.22 -17.07 -4.11
N SER A 39 15.35 -17.12 -4.84
CA SER A 39 15.83 -15.96 -5.61
C SER A 39 14.99 -15.68 -6.87
N LEU A 40 14.37 -16.70 -7.47
CA LEU A 40 13.46 -16.57 -8.62
C LEU A 40 12.02 -16.20 -8.20
N GLN A 41 11.64 -16.41 -6.94
CA GLN A 41 10.39 -15.87 -6.38
C GLN A 41 10.50 -14.41 -5.94
N ASN A 42 11.71 -13.86 -5.80
CA ASN A 42 11.93 -12.47 -5.41
C ASN A 42 11.67 -11.42 -6.52
N SER A 43 11.12 -11.79 -7.68
CA SER A 43 10.83 -10.79 -8.73
C SER A 43 9.56 -11.02 -9.56
N ARG A 44 8.59 -11.82 -9.11
CA ARG A 44 7.36 -12.03 -9.88
C ARG A 44 6.29 -10.97 -9.66
N PHE A 45 6.28 -10.32 -8.50
CA PHE A 45 5.30 -9.30 -8.14
C PHE A 45 6.01 -8.08 -7.54
N PRO A 46 5.52 -6.86 -7.82
CA PRO A 46 6.10 -5.65 -7.26
C PRO A 46 5.97 -5.67 -5.75
N ALA A 47 7.01 -5.21 -5.05
CA ALA A 47 6.90 -4.98 -3.61
C ALA A 47 5.81 -3.95 -3.32
N ILE A 48 4.99 -4.21 -2.31
CA ILE A 48 3.97 -3.30 -1.82
C ILE A 48 4.50 -2.62 -0.56
N VAL A 49 4.51 -1.29 -0.52
CA VAL A 49 4.96 -0.52 0.65
C VAL A 49 3.91 0.50 1.06
N GLY A 50 3.65 0.56 2.35
CA GLY A 50 2.65 1.44 2.93
C GLY A 50 3.24 2.75 3.42
N PHE A 51 2.48 3.83 3.27
CA PHE A 51 2.78 5.15 3.82
C PHE A 51 1.54 5.67 4.52
N TYR A 52 1.61 5.82 5.84
CA TYR A 52 0.49 6.21 6.66
C TYR A 52 0.82 7.48 7.43
N HIS A 53 0.01 8.52 7.23
CA HIS A 53 0.08 9.77 7.97
C HIS A 53 -1.01 9.83 9.04
N PHE A 54 -0.70 10.34 10.23
CA PHE A 54 -1.75 10.75 11.15
C PHE A 54 -1.41 12.03 11.90
N SER A 55 -2.46 12.73 12.31
CA SER A 55 -2.36 13.94 13.13
C SER A 55 -3.11 13.76 14.43
N THR A 56 -2.52 14.18 15.55
CA THR A 56 -3.15 14.12 16.88
C THR A 56 -3.91 15.40 17.24
N VAL A 57 -4.03 16.34 16.30
CA VAL A 57 -4.71 17.64 16.51
C VAL A 57 -6.19 17.48 16.92
N GLY A 58 -6.87 16.43 16.47
CA GLY A 58 -8.27 16.20 16.78
C GLY A 58 -8.50 15.05 17.77
N PRO A 59 -9.52 15.14 18.64
CA PRO A 59 -9.73 14.18 19.73
C PRO A 59 -10.04 12.74 19.24
N ASN A 60 -10.47 12.60 17.98
CA ASN A 60 -10.86 11.33 17.38
C ASN A 60 -9.69 10.58 16.73
N TRP A 61 -8.47 11.13 16.75
CA TRP A 61 -7.33 10.53 16.04
C TRP A 61 -7.10 9.06 16.43
N LYS A 62 -7.13 8.74 17.73
CA LYS A 62 -6.90 7.37 18.24
C LYS A 62 -7.93 6.39 17.67
N LYS A 63 -9.21 6.78 17.69
CA LYS A 63 -10.31 5.96 17.17
C LYS A 63 -10.14 5.71 15.68
N ILE A 64 -9.79 6.73 14.91
CA ILE A 64 -9.62 6.64 13.45
C ILE A 64 -8.41 5.79 13.09
N VAL A 65 -7.27 5.99 13.78
CA VAL A 65 -6.07 5.17 13.56
C VAL A 65 -6.38 3.71 13.88
N ASN A 66 -6.99 3.41 15.02
CA ASN A 66 -7.35 2.03 15.38
C ASN A 66 -8.35 1.40 14.38
N GLU A 67 -9.34 2.17 13.92
CA GLU A 67 -10.27 1.74 12.86
C GLU A 67 -9.48 1.35 11.60
N GLN A 68 -8.62 2.22 11.10
CA GLN A 68 -7.85 2.00 9.88
C GLN A 68 -6.84 0.86 10.02
N MET A 69 -6.13 0.75 11.14
CA MET A 69 -5.22 -0.36 11.40
C MET A 69 -5.97 -1.70 11.47
N THR A 70 -7.14 -1.73 12.11
CA THR A 70 -7.99 -2.93 12.12
C THR A 70 -8.37 -3.34 10.70
N ILE A 71 -8.73 -2.39 9.83
CA ILE A 71 -9.04 -2.63 8.42
C ILE A 71 -7.82 -3.19 7.69
N ILE A 72 -6.66 -2.55 7.84
CA ILE A 72 -5.40 -2.95 7.19
C ILE A 72 -4.99 -4.38 7.59
N HIS A 73 -5.20 -4.77 8.85
CA HIS A 73 -4.94 -6.13 9.31
C HIS A 73 -5.96 -7.13 8.75
N ARG A 74 -7.27 -6.86 8.91
CA ARG A 74 -8.33 -7.80 8.53
C ARG A 74 -8.44 -8.02 7.01
N SER A 75 -8.07 -7.04 6.20
CA SER A 75 -8.11 -7.13 4.73
C SER A 75 -6.92 -7.90 4.13
N GLY A 76 -5.93 -8.27 4.96
CA GLY A 76 -4.68 -8.87 4.51
C GLY A 76 -3.70 -7.89 3.87
N LEU A 77 -4.01 -6.59 3.84
CA LEU A 77 -3.11 -5.56 3.32
C LEU A 77 -1.80 -5.51 4.12
N PHE A 78 -1.89 -5.61 5.45
CA PHE A 78 -0.71 -5.66 6.32
C PHE A 78 0.24 -6.82 5.97
N ASN A 79 -0.30 -7.99 5.70
CA ASN A 79 0.48 -9.19 5.37
C ASN A 79 1.14 -9.05 4.00
N SER A 80 0.42 -8.47 3.04
CA SER A 80 0.87 -8.27 1.65
C SER A 80 1.87 -7.11 1.50
N THR A 81 1.85 -6.16 2.44
CA THR A 81 2.77 -5.02 2.49
C THR A 81 4.09 -5.44 3.12
N SER A 82 5.23 -5.11 2.50
CA SER A 82 6.56 -5.39 3.07
C SER A 82 6.76 -4.64 4.38
N ASN A 83 6.78 -3.31 4.31
CA ASN A 83 6.84 -2.40 5.46
C ASN A 83 5.83 -1.27 5.28
N THR A 84 5.39 -0.69 6.39
CA THR A 84 4.56 0.52 6.41
C THR A 84 5.29 1.62 7.15
N TYR A 85 5.62 2.70 6.44
CA TYR A 85 6.20 3.91 7.04
C TYR A 85 5.07 4.74 7.63
N VAL A 86 5.15 4.98 8.94
CA VAL A 86 4.15 5.72 9.69
C VAL A 86 4.77 7.03 10.16
N THR A 87 4.11 8.15 9.87
CA THR A 87 4.53 9.45 10.39
C THR A 87 3.37 10.12 11.10
N GLY A 88 3.55 10.34 12.41
CA GLY A 88 2.60 11.04 13.25
C GLY A 88 3.01 12.48 13.51
N LEU A 89 2.04 13.40 13.51
CA LEU A 89 2.25 14.79 13.91
C LEU A 89 1.37 15.20 15.09
N GLY A 90 1.93 15.83 16.12
CA GLY A 90 1.12 16.32 17.24
C GLY A 90 1.85 16.53 18.57
N LYS A 91 1.12 16.48 19.68
CA LYS A 91 1.72 16.70 21.01
C LYS A 91 2.57 15.50 21.43
N PHE A 92 3.71 15.75 22.08
CA PHE A 92 4.59 14.67 22.58
C PHE A 92 3.87 13.67 23.48
N ASP A 93 2.89 14.10 24.28
CA ASP A 93 2.12 13.21 25.17
C ASP A 93 1.34 12.14 24.39
N ASP A 94 0.93 12.43 23.15
CA ASP A 94 0.23 11.46 22.29
C ASP A 94 1.19 10.44 21.65
N ASN A 95 2.48 10.77 21.56
CA ASN A 95 3.50 9.91 20.92
C ASN A 95 3.57 8.54 21.60
N LYS A 96 3.52 8.49 22.94
CA LYS A 96 3.56 7.22 23.68
C LYS A 96 2.39 6.31 23.29
N THR A 97 1.17 6.84 23.25
CA THR A 97 -0.01 6.06 22.83
C THR A 97 0.12 5.59 21.39
N ALA A 98 0.63 6.44 20.49
CA ALA A 98 0.82 6.06 19.10
C ALA A 98 1.88 4.96 18.93
N TYR A 99 2.98 5.04 19.69
CA TYR A 99 4.03 4.03 19.69
C TYR A 99 3.48 2.62 19.99
N ASP A 100 2.58 2.49 20.96
CA ASP A 100 1.97 1.20 21.31
C ASP A 100 1.15 0.62 20.14
N ILE A 101 0.40 1.46 19.42
CA ILE A 101 -0.37 1.06 18.22
C ILE A 101 0.55 0.56 17.11
N PHE A 102 1.71 1.20 16.93
CA PHE A 102 2.67 0.92 15.85
C PHE A 102 3.86 0.07 16.32
N SER A 103 3.71 -0.69 17.40
CA SER A 103 4.78 -1.49 18.01
C SER A 103 5.23 -2.70 17.17
N ASN A 104 4.45 -3.11 16.17
CA ASN A 104 4.82 -4.18 15.26
C ASN A 104 6.01 -3.79 14.38
N SER A 105 7.00 -4.67 14.21
CA SER A 105 8.24 -4.41 13.47
C SER A 105 8.07 -4.06 11.98
N LYS A 106 6.93 -4.39 11.36
CA LYS A 106 6.61 -3.93 10.00
C LYS A 106 6.23 -2.46 9.92
N PHE A 107 5.89 -1.83 11.05
CA PHE A 107 5.71 -0.39 11.13
C PHE A 107 7.05 0.29 11.40
N ILE A 108 7.45 1.18 10.48
CA ILE A 108 8.58 2.06 10.67
C ILE A 108 8.01 3.40 11.11
N TYR A 109 7.99 3.63 12.42
CA TYR A 109 7.27 4.74 13.04
C TYR A 109 8.20 5.91 13.36
N GLU A 110 7.76 7.11 12.96
CA GLU A 110 8.36 8.38 13.35
C GLU A 110 7.29 9.38 13.79
N TYR A 111 7.69 10.31 14.66
CA TYR A 111 6.81 11.32 15.21
C TYR A 111 7.47 12.70 15.23
N ASP A 112 6.71 13.74 14.94
CA ASP A 112 7.17 15.13 14.99
C ASP A 112 6.10 16.02 15.63
N ASN A 113 6.53 17.03 16.38
CA ASN A 113 5.60 17.90 17.11
C ASN A 113 5.03 19.06 16.26
N ARG A 114 5.53 19.26 15.04
CA ARG A 114 5.15 20.36 14.15
C ARG A 114 3.96 19.97 13.28
N THR A 115 2.75 20.17 13.79
CA THR A 115 1.49 19.86 13.08
C THR A 115 1.29 20.63 11.78
N LYS A 116 1.95 21.78 11.62
CA LYS A 116 1.95 22.59 10.39
C LYS A 116 2.78 22.00 9.24
N LEU A 117 3.46 20.86 9.46
CA LEU A 117 4.09 20.10 8.39
C LEU A 117 3.06 19.31 7.56
N TYR A 118 1.82 19.18 8.04
CA TYR A 118 0.74 18.47 7.36
C TYR A 118 1.22 17.07 6.89
N GLU A 119 0.85 16.67 5.68
CA GLU A 119 1.14 15.34 5.13
C GLU A 119 2.54 15.23 4.51
N TYR A 120 3.26 16.37 4.39
CA TYR A 120 4.53 16.45 3.66
C TYR A 120 5.63 15.52 4.18
N PRO A 121 5.86 15.36 5.50
CA PRO A 121 6.89 14.43 5.99
C PRO A 121 6.68 13.00 5.49
N THR A 122 5.43 12.52 5.46
CA THR A 122 5.08 11.20 4.95
C THR A 122 5.27 11.12 3.44
N LEU A 123 4.80 12.13 2.69
CA LEU A 123 4.93 12.17 1.23
C LEU A 123 6.40 12.26 0.79
N MET A 124 7.25 12.98 1.52
CA MET A 124 8.69 13.06 1.24
C MET A 124 9.39 11.72 1.44
N LYS A 125 8.99 10.94 2.46
CA LYS A 125 9.48 9.56 2.64
C LYS A 125 9.05 8.67 1.49
N LEU A 126 7.80 8.78 1.06
CA LEU A 126 7.26 8.06 -0.09
C LEU A 126 8.04 8.39 -1.37
N GLU A 127 8.27 9.68 -1.65
CA GLU A 127 9.06 10.13 -2.81
C GLU A 127 10.49 9.56 -2.77
N LYS A 128 11.18 9.65 -1.63
CA LYS A 128 12.53 9.11 -1.44
C LYS A 128 12.59 7.59 -1.59
N PHE A 129 11.57 6.88 -1.12
CA PHE A 129 11.46 5.45 -1.31
C PHE A 129 11.34 5.12 -2.79
N CYS A 130 10.44 5.79 -3.51
CA CYS A 130 10.17 5.50 -4.92
C CYS A 130 11.36 5.80 -5.85
N LEU A 131 12.20 6.78 -5.50
CA LEU A 131 13.46 7.06 -6.20
C LEU A 131 14.36 5.83 -6.35
N HIS A 132 14.38 4.97 -5.35
CA HIS A 132 15.24 3.79 -5.30
C HIS A 132 14.48 2.50 -5.65
N ASN A 133 13.15 2.57 -5.83
CA ASN A 133 12.26 1.41 -5.91
C ASN A 133 11.26 1.54 -7.06
N ASN A 134 11.75 1.83 -8.27
CA ASN A 134 10.93 2.16 -9.43
C ASN A 134 9.86 1.11 -9.81
N LYS A 135 10.09 -0.17 -9.50
CA LYS A 135 9.19 -1.29 -9.80
C LYS A 135 8.15 -1.56 -8.71
N SER A 136 8.19 -0.86 -7.58
CA SER A 136 7.30 -1.10 -6.45
C SER A 136 5.95 -0.39 -6.61
N LEU A 137 4.96 -0.87 -5.88
CA LEU A 137 3.69 -0.21 -5.65
C LEU A 137 3.66 0.39 -4.25
N VAL A 138 3.05 1.56 -4.12
CA VAL A 138 2.86 2.21 -2.84
C VAL A 138 1.39 2.50 -2.61
N TRP A 139 0.97 2.41 -1.35
CA TRP A 139 -0.31 2.94 -0.91
C TRP A 139 -0.08 4.04 0.11
N TYR A 140 -0.87 5.09 -0.01
CA TYR A 140 -0.88 6.24 0.87
C TYR A 140 -2.25 6.38 1.52
N ALA A 141 -2.25 6.50 2.83
CA ALA A 141 -3.45 6.79 3.60
C ALA A 141 -3.15 7.74 4.75
N HIS A 142 -4.19 8.40 5.24
CA HIS A 142 -4.07 9.21 6.44
C HIS A 142 -5.31 9.16 7.30
N SER A 143 -5.20 9.68 8.53
CA SER A 143 -6.29 9.77 9.51
C SER A 143 -7.34 10.83 9.14
N LYS A 144 -7.91 10.75 7.92
CA LYS A 144 -8.89 11.70 7.38
C LYS A 144 -10.09 11.84 8.33
N GLY A 145 -10.48 13.08 8.61
CA GLY A 145 -11.58 13.38 9.51
C GLY A 145 -11.19 13.47 10.99
N ALA A 146 -9.91 13.34 11.36
CA ALA A 146 -9.48 13.48 12.75
C ALA A 146 -9.86 14.83 13.37
N SER A 147 -9.83 15.91 12.59
CA SER A 147 -10.24 17.26 13.01
C SER A 147 -11.76 17.49 13.04
N HIS A 148 -12.57 16.54 12.57
CA HIS A 148 -14.03 16.66 12.50
C HIS A 148 -14.67 15.87 13.64
N VAL A 149 -15.07 16.58 14.69
CA VAL A 149 -15.71 15.97 15.88
C VAL A 149 -17.20 15.80 15.62
N ASN A 150 -17.74 14.60 15.83
CA ASN A 150 -19.16 14.26 15.66
C ASN A 150 -19.73 14.51 14.25
N ASP A 151 -18.87 14.55 13.24
CA ASP A 151 -19.27 14.70 11.85
C ASP A 151 -19.53 13.33 11.22
N THR A 152 -20.81 12.97 11.16
CA THR A 152 -21.28 11.73 10.52
C THR A 152 -20.87 11.66 9.06
N PHE A 153 -20.89 12.79 8.33
CA PHE A 153 -20.52 12.82 6.92
C PHE A 153 -19.02 12.54 6.74
N ALA A 154 -18.15 13.16 7.55
CA ALA A 154 -16.72 12.84 7.54
C ALA A 154 -16.44 11.36 7.88
N GLY A 155 -17.23 10.78 8.78
CA GLY A 155 -17.19 9.34 9.08
C GLY A 155 -17.58 8.46 7.89
N LEU A 156 -18.72 8.75 7.25
CA LEU A 156 -19.19 8.03 6.05
C LEU A 156 -18.20 8.17 4.90
N TRP A 157 -17.69 9.38 4.66
CA TRP A 157 -16.68 9.65 3.65
C TRP A 157 -15.42 8.83 3.89
N ARG A 158 -14.90 8.83 5.13
CA ARG A 158 -13.76 7.97 5.51
C ARG A 158 -14.08 6.50 5.29
N GLY A 159 -15.30 6.04 5.57
CA GLY A 159 -15.73 4.67 5.29
C GLY A 159 -15.56 4.29 3.83
N VAL A 160 -15.95 5.16 2.90
CA VAL A 160 -15.75 4.96 1.45
C VAL A 160 -14.26 4.90 1.10
N LEU A 161 -13.44 5.82 1.62
CA LEU A 161 -12.00 5.83 1.38
C LEU A 161 -11.33 4.55 1.90
N ASN A 162 -11.66 4.15 3.14
CA ASN A 162 -11.16 2.95 3.79
C ASN A 162 -11.52 1.70 2.97
N TYR A 163 -12.76 1.61 2.48
CA TYR A 163 -13.19 0.47 1.68
C TYR A 163 -12.34 0.31 0.41
N PHE A 164 -12.18 1.34 -0.40
CA PHE A 164 -11.49 1.21 -1.69
C PHE A 164 -9.96 1.14 -1.57
N VAL A 165 -9.36 1.84 -0.60
CA VAL A 165 -7.90 1.95 -0.50
C VAL A 165 -7.30 0.91 0.45
N LEU A 166 -8.01 0.55 1.53
CA LEU A 166 -7.47 -0.30 2.61
C LEU A 166 -8.14 -1.68 2.68
N ASP A 167 -9.46 -1.76 2.52
CA ASP A 167 -10.22 -3.02 2.67
C ASP A 167 -10.18 -3.85 1.38
N ASN A 168 -10.67 -3.30 0.27
CA ASN A 168 -10.70 -3.91 -1.05
C ASN A 168 -9.48 -3.51 -1.90
N TRP A 169 -8.31 -3.47 -1.27
CA TRP A 169 -7.07 -2.96 -1.86
C TRP A 169 -6.61 -3.74 -3.10
N GLN A 170 -6.99 -5.01 -3.20
CA GLN A 170 -6.66 -5.89 -4.33
C GLN A 170 -7.18 -5.31 -5.65
N LEU A 171 -8.27 -4.53 -5.63
CA LEU A 171 -8.75 -3.80 -6.80
C LEU A 171 -7.67 -2.86 -7.35
N CYS A 172 -7.14 -1.97 -6.51
CA CYS A 172 -6.08 -1.06 -6.92
C CYS A 172 -4.80 -1.80 -7.31
N TYR A 173 -4.40 -2.81 -6.55
CA TYR A 173 -3.23 -3.63 -6.87
C TYR A 173 -3.33 -4.26 -8.26
N ASN A 174 -4.45 -4.95 -8.55
CA ASN A 174 -4.68 -5.61 -9.82
C ASN A 174 -4.74 -4.61 -10.98
N LEU A 175 -5.47 -3.50 -10.80
CA LEU A 175 -5.57 -2.44 -11.83
C LEU A 175 -4.20 -1.86 -12.19
N LEU A 176 -3.39 -1.55 -11.20
CA LEU A 176 -2.04 -1.02 -11.45
C LEU A 176 -1.16 -2.06 -12.13
N LEU A 177 -1.36 -3.35 -11.90
CA LEU A 177 -0.58 -4.40 -12.55
C LEU A 177 -1.04 -4.74 -13.97
N SER A 178 -2.34 -4.79 -14.21
CA SER A 178 -2.91 -5.31 -15.46
C SER A 178 -3.24 -4.25 -16.50
N THR A 179 -3.11 -2.97 -16.16
CA THR A 179 -3.50 -1.86 -17.03
C THR A 179 -2.42 -0.78 -17.11
N ASN A 180 -2.67 0.20 -17.99
CA ASN A 180 -1.85 1.40 -18.13
C ASN A 180 -2.14 2.47 -17.06
N TYR A 181 -3.08 2.22 -16.13
CA TYR A 181 -3.26 3.11 -14.98
C TYR A 181 -2.01 3.12 -14.11
N THR A 182 -1.74 4.29 -13.53
CA THR A 182 -0.53 4.53 -12.72
C THR A 182 -0.84 4.93 -11.30
N THR A 183 -2.07 5.40 -11.06
CA THR A 183 -2.63 5.71 -9.75
C THR A 183 -4.05 5.15 -9.66
N CYS A 184 -4.48 4.85 -8.44
CA CYS A 184 -5.81 4.36 -8.14
C CYS A 184 -6.25 4.93 -6.80
N GLY A 185 -7.49 5.38 -6.67
CA GLY A 185 -7.99 5.94 -5.42
C GLY A 185 -9.51 5.96 -5.40
N ALA A 186 -10.07 6.27 -4.23
CA ALA A 186 -11.49 6.11 -4.01
C ALA A 186 -12.34 7.03 -4.88
N ILE A 187 -12.13 8.35 -4.82
CA ILE A 187 -13.00 9.34 -5.46
C ILE A 187 -12.12 10.38 -6.18
N LEU A 188 -12.07 10.33 -7.50
CA LEU A 188 -11.37 11.34 -8.30
C LEU A 188 -12.26 12.58 -8.46
N ALA A 189 -11.73 13.74 -8.11
CA ALA A 189 -12.39 15.04 -8.18
C ALA A 189 -11.58 16.02 -9.02
N PHE A 190 -12.25 17.08 -9.48
CA PHE A 190 -11.66 18.11 -10.33
C PHE A 190 -12.06 19.51 -9.87
N ASP A 191 -11.07 20.37 -9.63
CA ASP A 191 -11.23 21.77 -9.24
C ASP A 191 -10.85 22.70 -10.40
N ARG A 192 -11.86 23.34 -11.00
CA ARG A 192 -11.72 24.25 -12.15
C ARG A 192 -10.93 25.52 -11.83
N VAL A 193 -10.79 25.89 -10.56
CA VAL A 193 -10.14 27.14 -10.15
C VAL A 193 -8.63 26.96 -10.06
N ARG A 194 -8.15 25.72 -9.89
CA ARG A 194 -6.73 25.43 -9.79
C ARG A 194 -6.06 25.38 -11.16
N LYS A 195 -4.75 25.65 -11.16
CA LYS A 195 -3.91 25.61 -12.35
C LYS A 195 -4.00 24.24 -13.03
N ALA A 196 -3.97 24.22 -14.36
CA ALA A 196 -3.89 22.98 -15.13
C ALA A 196 -2.71 22.11 -14.67
N GLY A 197 -2.97 20.82 -14.48
CA GLY A 197 -2.02 19.87 -13.89
C GLY A 197 -2.05 19.85 -12.36
N TRP A 198 -2.80 20.74 -11.70
CA TRP A 198 -3.00 20.77 -10.24
C TRP A 198 -4.49 20.88 -9.89
N ASN A 199 -5.34 20.44 -10.80
CA ASN A 199 -6.80 20.55 -10.72
C ASN A 199 -7.48 19.20 -10.51
N THR A 200 -6.80 18.08 -10.73
CA THR A 200 -7.33 16.74 -10.43
C THR A 200 -6.78 16.26 -9.09
N TYR A 201 -7.57 15.56 -8.28
CA TYR A 201 -7.14 14.96 -7.02
C TYR A 201 -8.05 13.83 -6.55
N TYR A 202 -7.54 12.99 -5.66
CA TYR A 202 -8.37 12.03 -4.93
C TYR A 202 -8.98 12.74 -3.72
N ALA A 203 -10.30 12.94 -3.72
CA ALA A 203 -11.01 13.65 -2.67
C ALA A 203 -10.96 12.88 -1.34
N GLY A 204 -10.05 13.28 -0.46
CA GLY A 204 -9.71 12.54 0.75
C GLY A 204 -8.23 12.15 0.87
N ASN A 205 -7.44 12.33 -0.19
CA ASN A 205 -6.01 12.03 -0.28
C ASN A 205 -5.63 10.63 0.20
N MET A 206 -6.37 9.61 -0.24
CA MET A 206 -6.04 8.20 -0.01
C MET A 206 -6.00 7.48 -1.36
N TRP A 207 -4.88 6.81 -1.66
CA TRP A 207 -4.61 6.31 -3.01
C TRP A 207 -3.48 5.27 -3.04
N TRP A 208 -3.38 4.58 -4.16
CA TRP A 208 -2.29 3.71 -4.58
C TRP A 208 -1.59 4.33 -5.80
N ALA A 209 -0.29 4.10 -5.94
CA ALA A 209 0.47 4.51 -7.11
C ALA A 209 1.63 3.56 -7.43
N LYS A 210 2.07 3.56 -8.69
CA LYS A 210 3.36 3.01 -9.10
C LYS A 210 4.48 3.93 -8.64
N CYS A 211 5.59 3.40 -8.13
CA CYS A 211 6.74 4.26 -7.85
C CYS A 211 7.31 4.94 -9.11
N SER A 212 7.22 4.29 -10.27
CA SER A 212 7.55 4.91 -11.56
C SER A 212 6.68 6.12 -11.91
N HIS A 213 5.48 6.22 -11.35
CA HIS A 213 4.65 7.42 -11.44
C HIS A 213 5.16 8.53 -10.54
N VAL A 214 5.36 8.21 -9.26
CA VAL A 214 5.87 9.17 -8.26
C VAL A 214 7.18 9.81 -8.73
N ASN A 215 8.06 9.03 -9.37
CA ASN A 215 9.36 9.50 -9.86
C ASN A 215 9.29 10.57 -10.97
N ARG A 216 8.14 10.73 -11.64
CA ARG A 216 7.93 11.77 -12.65
C ARG A 216 7.29 13.05 -12.10
N LEU A 217 6.73 12.99 -10.89
CA LEU A 217 6.10 14.14 -10.25
C LEU A 217 7.13 15.24 -9.93
N THR A 218 6.64 16.46 -9.79
CA THR A 218 7.47 17.57 -9.28
C THR A 218 7.95 17.23 -7.87
N ARG A 219 9.25 17.38 -7.62
CA ARG A 219 9.84 17.10 -6.30
C ARG A 219 9.16 17.92 -5.21
N LEU A 220 8.82 17.29 -4.09
CA LEU A 220 8.15 17.93 -2.95
C LEU A 220 8.94 19.11 -2.36
N GLU A 221 10.26 19.11 -2.48
CA GLU A 221 11.12 20.24 -2.09
C GLU A 221 10.89 21.52 -2.93
N LYS A 222 10.29 21.39 -4.12
CA LYS A 222 9.98 22.50 -5.04
C LYS A 222 8.52 22.97 -4.93
N ILE A 223 7.72 22.31 -4.10
CA ILE A 223 6.30 22.62 -3.88
C ILE A 223 6.20 23.52 -2.63
N ASP A 224 5.26 24.47 -2.62
CA ASP A 224 5.03 25.29 -1.44
C ASP A 224 4.38 24.46 -0.31
N GLN A 225 5.21 23.97 0.60
CA GLN A 225 4.77 23.12 1.70
C GLN A 225 3.95 23.87 2.78
N LYS A 226 3.81 25.19 2.66
CA LYS A 226 2.89 25.96 3.53
C LYS A 226 1.43 25.76 3.13
N ASP A 227 1.18 25.43 1.87
CA ASP A 227 -0.16 25.10 1.38
C ASP A 227 -0.45 23.61 1.58
N ARG A 228 -1.30 23.29 2.56
CA ARG A 228 -1.73 21.90 2.82
C ARG A 228 -2.49 21.27 1.65
N PHE A 229 -3.13 22.06 0.79
CA PHE A 229 -3.94 21.53 -0.31
C PHE A 229 -3.10 20.98 -1.44
N LEU A 230 -1.86 21.46 -1.61
CA LEU A 230 -0.94 20.91 -2.61
C LEU A 230 -0.52 19.47 -2.28
N ALA A 231 -0.54 19.07 -1.00
CA ALA A 231 -0.35 17.67 -0.61
C ALA A 231 -1.48 16.75 -1.12
N GLU A 232 -2.73 17.24 -1.18
CA GLU A 232 -3.87 16.46 -1.69
C GLU A 232 -3.84 16.28 -3.22
N LEU A 233 -3.17 17.19 -3.93
CA LEU A 233 -3.04 17.16 -5.39
C LEU A 233 -1.80 16.41 -5.88
N TYR A 234 -0.84 16.12 -4.98
CA TYR A 234 0.50 15.70 -5.36
C TYR A 234 0.51 14.51 -6.33
N VAL A 235 -0.21 13.44 -6.00
CA VAL A 235 -0.18 12.19 -6.80
C VAL A 235 -0.82 12.35 -8.19
N THR A 236 -1.69 13.33 -8.38
CA THR A 236 -2.38 13.62 -9.64
C THR A 236 -1.81 14.84 -10.34
N SER A 237 -0.68 15.36 -9.87
CA SER A 237 -0.10 16.61 -10.37
C SER A 237 0.56 16.51 -11.76
N GLU A 238 0.59 15.31 -12.35
CA GLU A 238 1.09 15.09 -13.70
C GLU A 238 -0.07 14.99 -14.71
N PRO A 239 -0.21 15.93 -15.65
CA PRO A 239 -1.42 16.10 -16.46
C PRO A 239 -1.68 15.00 -17.53
N ALA A 240 -0.73 14.11 -17.80
CA ALA A 240 -0.76 13.19 -18.94
C ALA A 240 -0.95 11.71 -18.57
N VAL A 241 -1.35 11.38 -17.33
CA VAL A 241 -1.27 10.00 -16.83
C VAL A 241 -2.63 9.41 -16.50
N GLY A 242 -2.78 8.10 -16.72
CA GLY A 242 -3.98 7.36 -16.37
C GLY A 242 -4.20 7.30 -14.85
N HIS A 243 -5.24 7.99 -14.38
CA HIS A 243 -5.78 7.91 -13.03
C HIS A 243 -7.05 7.05 -13.02
N PHE A 244 -7.13 6.07 -12.12
CA PHE A 244 -8.35 5.30 -11.92
C PHE A 244 -9.15 5.82 -10.73
N ASN A 245 -10.46 5.95 -10.91
CA ASN A 245 -11.43 6.30 -9.88
C ASN A 245 -12.22 5.04 -9.48
N CYS A 246 -12.05 4.55 -8.25
CA CYS A 246 -12.76 3.35 -7.81
C CYS A 246 -14.26 3.56 -7.61
N HIS A 247 -14.67 4.78 -7.26
CA HIS A 247 -16.05 5.13 -7.01
C HIS A 247 -16.64 5.85 -8.22
N PHE A 248 -17.33 5.10 -9.08
CA PHE A 248 -18.20 5.67 -10.10
C PHE A 248 -19.59 5.93 -9.51
N ILE A 249 -19.99 7.20 -9.38
CA ILE A 249 -21.33 7.61 -8.89
C ILE A 249 -22.43 7.39 -9.96
N HIS A 250 -22.10 6.83 -11.14
CA HIS A 250 -23.05 6.68 -12.26
C HIS A 250 -23.72 5.30 -12.39
N LEU A 251 -23.89 4.54 -11.31
CA LEU A 251 -24.54 3.22 -11.37
C LEU A 251 -25.95 3.21 -10.77
N SER A 252 -26.94 3.43 -11.64
CA SER A 252 -28.32 2.97 -11.44
C SER A 252 -28.45 1.48 -11.80
N ILE A 253 -27.84 0.57 -11.03
CA ILE A 253 -28.10 -0.88 -11.09
C ILE A 253 -28.01 -1.45 -9.66
N PRO A 254 -28.93 -2.36 -9.23
CA PRO A 254 -28.85 -2.98 -7.91
C PRO A 254 -27.55 -3.76 -7.79
N ILE A 255 -26.74 -3.44 -6.79
CA ILE A 255 -25.51 -4.18 -6.50
C ILE A 255 -25.90 -5.58 -6.00
N SER A 256 -25.87 -6.57 -6.89
CA SER A 256 -25.58 -7.95 -6.46
C SER A 256 -24.06 -8.09 -6.41
N PHE A 257 -23.51 -8.01 -5.20
CA PHE A 257 -22.11 -8.31 -4.92
C PHE A 257 -21.85 -9.79 -5.23
N ASN A 258 -21.34 -10.11 -6.41
CA ASN A 258 -20.72 -11.40 -6.64
C ASN A 258 -19.22 -11.28 -6.32
N LYS A 259 -18.77 -11.98 -5.27
CA LYS A 259 -17.39 -11.97 -4.75
C LYS A 259 -16.33 -12.53 -5.73
N GLN A 260 -16.66 -12.82 -6.98
CA GLN A 260 -15.79 -13.57 -7.90
C GLN A 260 -15.37 -12.85 -9.19
N THR A 261 -15.90 -11.68 -9.55
CA THR A 261 -15.55 -11.05 -10.84
C THR A 261 -15.26 -9.56 -10.71
N ALA A 262 -13.97 -9.23 -10.62
CA ALA A 262 -13.43 -7.87 -10.58
C ALA A 262 -13.51 -7.17 -11.95
N ASN A 263 -14.72 -6.83 -12.43
CA ASN A 263 -14.89 -6.03 -13.65
C ASN A 263 -15.76 -4.79 -13.36
N CYS A 264 -15.15 -3.60 -13.48
CA CYS A 264 -15.88 -2.33 -13.59
C CYS A 264 -15.47 -1.66 -14.90
N THR A 265 -16.42 -1.50 -15.83
CA THR A 265 -16.27 -0.76 -17.08
C THR A 265 -16.62 0.71 -16.90
N ILE A 266 -15.87 1.57 -17.58
CA ILE A 266 -15.85 3.04 -17.48
C ILE A 266 -16.62 3.65 -18.66
N ASN A 267 -17.43 4.70 -18.45
CA ASN A 267 -17.59 5.79 -19.43
C ASN A 267 -18.28 7.08 -18.91
N GLN A 268 -17.60 8.21 -19.19
CA GLN A 268 -18.02 9.61 -19.45
C GLN A 268 -18.59 10.51 -18.31
N PRO A 269 -18.38 11.85 -18.39
CA PRO A 269 -18.37 12.76 -17.24
C PRO A 269 -19.64 13.62 -17.09
N MET A 270 -19.99 14.02 -15.87
CA MET A 270 -20.80 15.22 -15.63
C MET A 270 -20.39 15.99 -14.37
N PHE A 271 -20.55 17.31 -14.50
CA PHE A 271 -20.15 18.38 -13.61
C PHE A 271 -20.94 18.37 -12.31
N TRP A 272 -20.30 18.70 -11.18
CA TRP A 272 -21.03 19.29 -10.04
C TRP A 272 -20.28 20.42 -9.35
N ALA A 273 -21.11 21.25 -8.74
CA ALA A 273 -20.89 22.58 -8.23
C ALA A 273 -20.02 22.62 -6.96
N ARG A 274 -19.43 23.82 -6.79
CA ARG A 274 -18.61 24.31 -5.68
C ARG A 274 -19.10 23.86 -4.29
N TRP A 275 -18.16 23.38 -3.48
CA TRP A 275 -18.10 23.55 -2.03
C TRP A 275 -16.65 23.71 -1.60
#